data_AF-A0A4W3GNN8-F1
#
_entry.id   AF-A0A4W3GNN8-F1
#
_cell.length_a   1.000
_cell.length_b   1.000
_cell.length_c   1.000
_cell.angle_alpha   90.00
_cell.angle_beta   90.00
_cell.angle_gamma   90.00
#
_symmetry.space_group_name_H-M   'P 1'
#
loop_
_entity.id
_entity.type
_entity.pdbx_description
1 polymer ?
#
loop_
_entity_poly.entity_id
_entity_poly.type
_entity_poly.pdbx_seq_one_letter_code
_entity_poly.pdbx_strand_id
1 'polypeptide(L)'
;MPPDIPKYAYGIVSLTKLGQLLDMLDVFTRAGPVESIYPLTFEEMNQYFGFMLYRTRLKKSFPQPTPLISPLNGVNDRAYVFVNGVRLCFCCFVYFSFPQPFPLLSWLSH
;
A
#
# COMPACT_ATOMS: atom_id res chain seq x y z
N MET A 1 -35.75 -25.03 -23.78
CA MET A 1 -34.98 -24.07 -22.96
C MET A 1 -35.05 -24.54 -21.52
N PRO A 2 -33.92 -24.61 -20.78
CA PRO A 2 -33.96 -25.02 -19.38
C PRO A 2 -34.74 -24.00 -18.55
N PRO A 3 -35.41 -24.43 -17.46
CA PRO A 3 -36.12 -23.52 -16.56
C PRO A 3 -35.13 -22.67 -15.75
N ASP A 4 -35.58 -21.48 -15.36
CA ASP A 4 -34.78 -20.59 -14.52
C ASP A 4 -34.53 -21.20 -13.14
N ILE A 5 -33.29 -21.05 -12.65
CA ILE A 5 -32.92 -21.53 -11.31
C ILE A 5 -33.53 -20.59 -10.26
N PRO A 6 -34.26 -21.12 -9.27
CA PRO A 6 -34.89 -20.30 -8.25
C PRO A 6 -33.84 -19.60 -7.37
N LYS A 7 -34.06 -18.31 -7.10
CA LYS A 7 -33.24 -17.52 -6.17
C LYS A 7 -33.86 -17.57 -4.78
N TYR A 8 -33.02 -17.61 -3.74
CA TYR A 8 -33.46 -17.64 -2.34
C TYR A 8 -32.96 -16.42 -1.56
N ALA A 9 -33.80 -15.90 -0.67
CA ALA A 9 -33.47 -14.78 0.21
C ALA A 9 -32.99 -15.31 1.56
N TYR A 10 -31.67 -15.37 1.75
CA TYR A 10 -31.03 -15.93 2.94
C TYR A 10 -31.29 -15.19 4.26
N GLY A 11 -31.85 -13.97 4.19
CA GLY A 11 -32.11 -13.15 5.38
C GLY A 11 -30.86 -12.44 5.91
N ILE A 12 -30.90 -12.03 7.18
CA ILE A 12 -29.85 -11.24 7.83
C ILE A 12 -28.80 -12.16 8.42
N VAL A 13 -27.53 -11.96 8.04
CA VAL A 13 -26.37 -12.65 8.61
C VAL A 13 -25.55 -11.65 9.42
N SER A 14 -25.47 -11.86 10.73
CA SER A 14 -24.61 -11.04 11.61
C SER A 14 -23.16 -11.51 11.52
N LEU A 15 -22.23 -10.56 11.35
CA LEU A 15 -20.80 -10.83 11.26
C LEU A 15 -20.10 -10.32 12.52
N THR A 16 -19.18 -11.12 13.06
CA THR A 16 -18.30 -10.75 14.17
C THR A 16 -16.89 -10.47 13.67
N LYS A 17 -16.26 -9.40 14.17
CA LYS A 17 -14.87 -9.06 13.81
C LYS A 17 -13.91 -10.11 14.40
N LEU A 18 -13.13 -10.77 13.55
CA LEU A 18 -12.13 -11.76 13.97
C LEU A 18 -10.85 -11.07 14.48
N GLY A 19 -10.38 -10.02 13.80
CA GLY A 19 -9.21 -9.26 14.20
C GLY A 19 -8.79 -8.22 13.17
N GLN A 20 -7.60 -7.65 13.33
CA GLN A 20 -7.02 -6.74 12.33
C GLN A 20 -6.10 -7.50 11.37
N LEU A 21 -6.02 -7.04 10.13
CA LEU A 21 -5.16 -7.64 9.10
C LEU A 21 -3.69 -7.69 9.54
N LEU A 22 -3.21 -6.61 10.18
CA LEU A 22 -1.81 -6.48 10.61
C LEU A 22 -1.43 -7.46 11.73
N ASP A 23 -2.40 -7.87 12.55
CA ASP A 23 -2.19 -8.84 13.63
C ASP A 23 -2.14 -10.29 13.11
N MET A 24 -2.56 -10.51 11.86
CA MET A 24 -2.72 -11.83 11.25
C MET A 24 -1.73 -12.08 10.10
N LEU A 25 -0.68 -11.27 9.98
CA LEU A 25 0.30 -11.41 8.92
C LEU A 25 0.98 -12.79 8.94
N ASP A 26 1.22 -13.37 10.11
CA ASP A 26 1.82 -14.72 10.22
C ASP A 26 0.95 -15.81 9.55
N VAL A 27 -0.37 -15.59 9.48
CA VAL A 27 -1.31 -16.51 8.82
C VAL A 27 -1.31 -16.27 7.30
N PHE A 28 -1.29 -15.01 6.87
CA PHE A 28 -1.39 -14.63 5.45
C PHE A 28 -0.06 -14.76 4.70
N THR A 29 1.07 -14.51 5.35
CA THR A 29 2.40 -14.49 4.75
C THR A 29 3.29 -15.57 5.36
N ARG A 30 3.10 -16.82 4.94
CA ARG A 30 3.86 -17.98 5.47
C ARG A 30 5.36 -17.91 5.17
N ALA A 31 5.75 -17.31 4.05
CA ALA A 31 7.15 -17.17 3.65
C ALA A 31 7.85 -15.97 4.32
N GLY A 32 7.11 -15.14 5.07
CA GLY A 32 7.62 -13.91 5.65
C GLY A 32 7.72 -12.75 4.65
N PRO A 33 8.20 -11.57 5.11
CA PRO A 33 8.37 -10.39 4.28
C PRO A 33 9.60 -10.48 3.37
N VAL A 34 9.51 -9.86 2.20
CA VAL A 34 10.67 -9.61 1.32
C VAL A 34 11.19 -8.20 1.59
N GLU A 35 12.48 -8.09 1.85
CA GLU A 35 13.16 -6.81 2.09
C GLU A 35 13.76 -6.29 0.78
N SER A 36 13.44 -5.06 0.42
CA SER A 36 13.96 -4.39 -0.78
C SER A 36 14.26 -2.92 -0.47
N ILE A 37 15.22 -2.34 -1.20
CA ILE A 37 15.58 -0.92 -1.04
C ILE A 37 14.45 -0.02 -1.58
N TYR A 38 13.80 -0.46 -2.65
CA TYR A 38 12.67 0.22 -3.30
C TYR A 38 11.44 -0.68 -3.35
N PRO A 39 10.22 -0.12 -3.39
CA PRO A 39 9.00 -0.92 -3.48
C PRO A 39 9.01 -1.78 -4.75
N LEU A 40 8.68 -3.07 -4.60
CA LEU A 40 8.52 -4.00 -5.72
C LEU A 40 7.06 -4.04 -6.19
N THR A 41 6.84 -4.33 -7.47
CA THR A 41 5.48 -4.48 -8.00
C THR A 41 4.87 -5.83 -7.65
N PHE A 42 3.56 -5.97 -7.90
CA PHE A 42 2.82 -7.22 -7.70
C PHE A 42 3.41 -8.36 -8.54
N GLU A 43 3.79 -8.05 -9.78
CA GLU A 43 4.35 -8.98 -10.75
C GLU A 43 5.77 -9.42 -10.36
N GLU A 44 6.62 -8.50 -9.89
CA GLU A 44 7.98 -8.80 -9.42
C GLU A 44 7.98 -9.75 -8.21
N MET A 45 6.96 -9.64 -7.38
CA MET A 45 6.73 -10.49 -6.21
C MET A 45 5.92 -11.75 -6.53
N ASN A 46 5.59 -11.99 -7.80
CA ASN A 46 4.80 -13.12 -8.27
C ASN A 46 3.43 -13.26 -7.58
N GLN A 47 2.80 -12.13 -7.22
CA GLN A 47 1.46 -12.09 -6.64
C GLN A 47 0.56 -11.24 -7.55
N TYR A 48 -0.25 -11.89 -8.37
CA TYR A 48 -1.03 -11.20 -9.40
C TYR A 48 -2.35 -10.57 -8.90
N PHE A 49 -2.83 -10.96 -7.72
CA PHE A 49 -4.14 -10.54 -7.20
C PHE A 49 -4.13 -10.24 -5.71
N GLY A 50 -5.13 -9.50 -5.26
CA GLY A 50 -5.40 -9.25 -3.85
C GLY A 50 -4.68 -8.02 -3.31
N PHE A 51 -4.02 -8.17 -2.16
CA PHE A 51 -3.44 -7.06 -1.41
C PHE A 51 -1.96 -7.31 -1.13
N MET A 52 -1.16 -6.25 -1.17
CA MET A 52 0.23 -6.25 -0.71
C MET A 52 0.43 -5.26 0.41
N LEU A 53 1.22 -5.64 1.40
CA LEU A 53 1.62 -4.77 2.50
C LEU A 53 3.05 -4.29 2.29
N TYR A 54 3.20 -3.01 1.96
CA TYR A 54 4.49 -2.33 1.96
C TYR A 54 4.75 -1.70 3.33
N ARG A 55 5.92 -1.96 3.93
CA ARG A 55 6.29 -1.47 5.25
C ARG A 55 7.65 -0.80 5.21
N THR A 56 7.75 0.37 5.83
CA THR A 56 9.02 1.09 5.99
C THR A 56 9.09 1.77 7.35
N ARG A 57 10.30 2.16 7.77
CA ARG A 57 10.54 2.92 9.00
C ARG A 57 11.00 4.33 8.65
N LEU A 58 10.30 5.33 9.19
CA LEU A 58 10.68 6.73 9.01
C LEU A 58 11.99 7.00 9.78
N LYS A 59 13.02 7.46 9.06
CA LYS A 59 14.36 7.70 9.63
C LYS A 59 14.46 8.99 10.45
N LYS A 60 13.49 9.89 10.32
CA LYS A 60 13.43 11.18 11.00
C LYS A 60 12.05 11.38 11.62
N SER A 61 11.99 12.18 12.67
CA SER A 61 10.71 12.60 13.29
C SER A 61 10.10 13.76 12.51
N PHE A 62 8.78 13.73 12.35
CA PHE A 62 8.00 14.75 11.65
C PHE A 62 6.93 15.30 12.61
N PRO A 63 7.24 16.34 13.39
CA PRO A 63 6.30 16.90 14.37
C PRO A 63 5.14 17.66 13.72
N GLN A 64 5.28 18.05 12.45
CA GLN A 64 4.25 18.72 11.67
C GLN A 64 3.70 17.77 10.60
N PRO A 65 2.41 17.92 10.22
CA PRO A 65 1.83 17.15 9.11
C PRO A 65 2.71 17.25 7.87
N THR A 66 3.24 16.11 7.43
CA THR A 66 4.14 16.02 6.28
C THR A 66 3.46 15.18 5.20
N PRO A 67 3.39 15.66 3.95
CA PRO A 67 2.70 14.93 2.90
C PRO A 67 3.51 13.71 2.46
N LEU A 68 2.81 12.61 2.25
CA LEU A 68 3.37 11.36 1.71
C LEU A 68 2.92 11.21 0.26
N ILE A 69 3.85 11.22 -0.70
CA ILE A 69 3.53 11.36 -2.12
C ILE A 69 4.14 10.23 -2.93
N SER A 70 3.38 9.76 -3.91
CA SER A 70 3.87 8.88 -4.96
C SER A 70 4.03 9.72 -6.25
N PRO A 71 5.25 10.23 -6.54
CA PRO A 71 5.48 10.94 -7.79
C PRO A 71 5.15 10.00 -8.96
N LEU A 72 4.57 10.54 -10.03
CA LEU A 72 4.17 9.79 -11.24
C LEU A 72 2.97 8.84 -11.07
N ASN A 73 2.09 9.07 -10.08
CA ASN A 73 0.92 8.22 -9.82
C ASN A 73 1.29 6.74 -9.62
N GLY A 74 2.37 6.46 -8.90
CA GLY A 74 2.86 5.09 -8.68
C GLY A 74 2.03 4.24 -7.70
N VAL A 75 0.78 4.64 -7.40
CA VAL A 75 -0.15 3.84 -6.58
C VAL A 75 -1.21 3.27 -7.51
N ASN A 76 -1.11 1.97 -7.77
CA ASN A 76 -2.00 1.26 -8.67
C ASN A 76 -2.73 0.15 -7.91
N ASP A 77 -4.03 0.23 -7.60
CA ASP A 77 -4.96 1.35 -7.85
C ASP A 77 -5.28 2.17 -6.60
N ARG A 78 -5.05 1.60 -5.41
CA ARG A 78 -5.52 2.15 -4.12
C ARG A 78 -4.56 1.80 -3.00
N ALA A 79 -4.28 2.76 -2.12
CA ALA A 79 -3.47 2.54 -0.93
C ALA A 79 -4.18 2.99 0.36
N TYR A 80 -4.14 2.13 1.38
CA TYR A 80 -4.52 2.45 2.76
C TYR A 80 -3.26 2.73 3.57
N VAL A 81 -3.13 3.95 4.08
CA VAL A 81 -1.91 4.38 4.78
C VAL A 81 -2.13 4.34 6.29
N PHE A 82 -1.23 3.66 6.99
CA PHE A 82 -1.17 3.57 8.44
C PHE A 82 0.19 4.02 8.94
N VAL A 83 0.22 4.80 10.03
CA VAL A 83 1.45 5.15 10.74
C VAL A 83 1.30 4.72 12.19
N ASN A 84 2.22 3.88 12.67
CA ASN A 84 2.19 3.31 14.01
C ASN A 84 0.83 2.69 14.39
N GLY A 85 0.19 1.99 13.43
CA GLY A 85 -1.12 1.35 13.61
C GLY A 85 -2.33 2.28 13.49
N VAL A 86 -2.12 3.60 13.39
CA VAL A 86 -3.21 4.58 13.21
C VAL A 86 -3.42 4.83 11.72
N ARG A 87 -4.68 4.71 11.26
CA ARG A 87 -5.05 5.01 9.87
C ARG A 87 -4.95 6.52 9.64
N LEU A 88 -4.19 6.93 8.63
CA LEU A 88 -4.10 8.32 8.22
C LEU A 88 -5.16 8.68 7.18
N CYS A 89 -5.13 8.01 6.02
CA CYS A 89 -5.99 8.38 4.88
C CYS A 89 -6.14 7.22 3.89
N PHE A 90 -7.10 7.37 2.97
CA PHE A 90 -7.19 6.62 1.73
C PHE A 90 -6.54 7.45 0.61
N CYS A 91 -5.45 6.96 0.04
CA CYS A 91 -4.68 7.73 -0.95
C CYS A 91 -5.20 7.43 -2.37
N CYS A 92 -5.71 8.46 -3.05
CA CYS A 92 -6.06 8.39 -4.48
C CYS A 92 -5.29 9.42 -5.33
N PHE A 93 -4.82 10.54 -4.76
CA PHE A 93 -3.91 11.52 -5.39
C PHE A 93 -3.17 12.29 -4.28
N VAL A 94 -1.87 12.58 -4.46
CA VAL A 94 -1.12 13.46 -3.55
C VAL A 94 -0.23 14.42 -4.34
N TYR A 95 -0.37 15.72 -4.08
CA TYR A 95 0.45 16.78 -4.68
C TYR A 95 1.60 17.19 -3.75
N PHE A 96 2.82 17.28 -4.30
CA PHE A 96 3.85 18.25 -3.90
C PHE A 96 4.39 18.92 -5.16
N SER A 97 4.60 20.22 -5.06
CA SER A 97 5.70 20.89 -5.73
C SER A 97 6.84 21.05 -4.73
N PHE A 98 8.02 20.53 -5.06
CA PHE A 98 9.27 21.05 -4.52
C PHE A 98 9.76 22.14 -5.49
N PRO A 99 10.21 23.32 -5.01
CA PRO A 99 10.95 24.24 -5.86
C PRO A 99 12.35 23.65 -6.11
N GLN A 100 12.69 23.47 -7.38
CA GLN A 100 14.03 23.16 -7.91
C GLN A 100 15.02 24.34 -7.66
N PRO A 101 16.32 24.31 -8.07
CA PRO A 101 17.29 23.24 -8.41
C PRO A 101 18.68 23.44 -7.71
N PHE A 102 19.73 22.69 -8.09
CA PHE A 102 21.19 23.05 -8.19
C PHE A 102 22.17 21.96 -7.67
N PRO A 103 23.41 21.88 -8.19
CA PRO A 103 23.84 21.75 -9.59
C PRO A 103 24.53 20.41 -9.86
N LEU A 104 24.56 20.01 -11.13
CA LEU A 104 25.50 19.01 -11.65
C LEU A 104 26.93 19.54 -11.54
N LEU A 105 27.71 19.00 -10.61
CA LEU A 105 29.17 19.14 -10.68
C LEU A 105 29.70 18.13 -11.71
N SER A 106 30.18 18.68 -12.81
CA SER A 106 31.04 18.02 -13.79
C SER A 106 32.29 17.44 -13.13
N TRP A 107 32.57 16.17 -13.34
CA TRP A 107 33.94 15.65 -13.26
C TRP A 107 34.46 15.43 -14.67
N LEU A 108 35.37 16.31 -15.07
CA LEU A 108 36.28 16.18 -16.19
C LEU A 108 37.52 15.40 -15.70
N SER A 109 37.98 14.48 -16.56
CA SER A 109 39.36 13.99 -16.70
C SER A 109 40.12 13.51 -15.46
N HIS A 110 40.44 12.20 -15.45
CA HIS A 110 41.82 11.77 -15.49
C HIS A 110 41.98 10.44 -16.23
#